data_AF-A0A0N4X366-F1
#
_entry.id   AF-A0A0N4X366-F1
#
_cell.length_a   1.000
_cell.length_b   1.000
_cell.length_c   1.000
_cell.angle_alpha   90.00
_cell.angle_beta   90.00
_cell.angle_gamma   90.00
#
_symmetry.space_group_name_H-M   'P 1'
#
loop_
_entity.id
_entity.type
_entity.pdbx_description
1 polymer ?
#
loop_
_entity_poly.entity_id
_entity_poly.type
_entity_poly.pdbx_seq_one_letter_code
_entity_poly.pdbx_strand_id
1 'polypeptide(L)'
;MKQHYLQGRHVALIFQCTSSHEVTVGQTREWAHSLKIPFFRLSPRLTRAIELDTSATDVIFDFMFETEVYIRTQVQEDIKDICRLLRALPESTTQDYDKTIH
;
A
#
# COMPACT_ATOMS: atom_id res chain seq x y z
N MET A 1 13.10 34.68 -9.56
CA MET A 1 11.67 34.27 -9.50
C MET A 1 11.31 33.05 -10.37
N LYS A 2 11.80 32.92 -11.62
CA LYS A 2 11.46 31.76 -12.48
C LYS A 2 12.09 30.41 -12.07
N GLN A 3 13.25 30.41 -11.40
CA GLN A 3 13.93 29.16 -11.02
C GLN A 3 13.27 28.41 -9.84
N HIS A 4 12.78 29.12 -8.82
CA HIS A 4 12.02 28.48 -7.72
C HIS A 4 10.68 27.88 -8.20
N TYR A 5 10.07 28.45 -9.25
CA TYR A 5 8.83 27.94 -9.84
C TYR A 5 9.06 26.67 -10.67
N LEU A 6 10.20 26.57 -11.36
CA LEU A 6 10.60 25.36 -12.09
C LEU A 6 10.96 24.21 -11.14
N GLN A 7 11.65 24.51 -10.03
CA GLN A 7 12.00 23.54 -9.00
C GLN A 7 10.75 22.83 -8.43
N GLY A 8 9.65 23.56 -8.21
CA GLY A 8 8.39 22.99 -7.71
C GLY A 8 7.69 22.04 -8.70
N ARG A 9 7.88 22.21 -10.02
CA ARG A 9 7.23 21.38 -11.05
C ARG A 9 7.85 19.99 -11.16
N HIS A 10 9.17 19.88 -10.96
CA HIS A 10 9.87 18.59 -10.98
C HIS A 10 9.48 17.71 -9.79
N VAL A 11 9.35 18.31 -8.61
CA VAL A 11 8.92 17.60 -7.39
C VAL A 11 7.47 17.11 -7.53
N ALA A 12 6.59 17.94 -8.11
CA ALA A 12 5.20 17.55 -8.37
C ALA A 12 5.08 16.40 -9.38
N LEU A 13 5.90 16.40 -10.45
CA LEU A 13 5.94 15.29 -11.40
C LEU A 13 6.35 13.99 -10.72
N ILE A 14 7.44 14.02 -9.94
CA ILE A 14 7.92 12.82 -9.24
C ILE A 14 6.84 12.30 -8.28
N PHE A 15 6.20 13.18 -7.52
CA PHE A 15 5.10 12.82 -6.63
C PHE A 15 3.93 12.16 -7.36
N GLN A 16 3.56 12.67 -8.54
CA GLN A 16 2.49 12.06 -9.36
C GLN A 16 2.91 10.70 -9.94
N CYS A 17 4.15 10.58 -10.41
CA CYS A 17 4.71 9.34 -10.95
C CYS A 17 4.80 8.24 -9.88
N THR A 18 5.07 8.60 -8.62
CA THR A 18 5.19 7.66 -7.51
C THR A 18 3.93 7.54 -6.66
N SER A 19 2.87 8.28 -7.00
CA SER A 19 1.62 8.23 -6.27
C SER A 19 0.98 6.85 -6.36
N SER A 20 0.99 6.14 -5.24
CA SER A 20 0.34 4.85 -5.06
C SER A 20 -1.05 4.95 -4.43
N HIS A 21 -1.60 6.16 -4.35
CA HIS A 21 -2.83 6.46 -3.62
C HIS A 21 -3.95 6.95 -4.56
N GLU A 22 -5.18 6.97 -4.06
CA GLU A 22 -6.37 7.51 -4.74
C GLU A 22 -6.75 6.80 -6.05
N VAL A 23 -6.37 7.35 -7.21
CA VAL A 23 -6.89 6.95 -8.52
C VAL A 23 -6.51 5.53 -8.88
N THR A 24 -5.22 5.18 -8.74
CA THR A 24 -4.72 3.84 -9.05
C THR A 24 -5.43 2.78 -8.20
N VAL A 25 -5.64 3.07 -6.93
CA VAL A 25 -6.35 2.17 -6.01
C VAL A 25 -7.81 2.01 -6.39
N GLY A 26 -8.49 3.10 -6.75
CA GLY A 26 -9.87 3.06 -7.23
C GLY A 26 -9.96 2.17 -8.47
N GLN A 27 -9.09 2.38 -9.46
CA GLN A 27 -9.06 1.59 -10.68
C GLN A 27 -8.77 0.11 -10.42
N THR A 28 -7.80 -0.22 -9.56
CA THR A 28 -7.52 -1.62 -9.19
C THR A 28 -8.71 -2.26 -8.48
N ARG A 29 -9.39 -1.53 -7.58
CA ARG A 29 -10.58 -2.02 -6.90
C ARG A 29 -11.72 -2.32 -7.88
N GLU A 30 -12.03 -1.38 -8.78
CA GLU A 30 -13.09 -1.56 -9.78
C GLU A 30 -12.76 -2.74 -10.71
N TRP A 31 -11.49 -2.88 -11.09
CA TRP A 31 -11.06 -3.98 -11.92
C TRP A 31 -11.16 -5.33 -11.20
N ALA A 32 -10.70 -5.41 -9.96
CA ALA A 32 -10.85 -6.62 -9.13
C ALA A 32 -12.33 -6.99 -8.94
N HIS A 33 -13.19 -6.00 -8.69
CA HIS A 33 -14.63 -6.21 -8.57
C HIS A 33 -15.24 -6.76 -9.87
N SER A 34 -14.79 -6.29 -11.05
CA SER A 34 -15.22 -6.83 -12.34
C SER A 34 -14.90 -8.32 -12.53
N LEU A 35 -13.81 -8.79 -11.90
CA LEU A 35 -13.35 -10.17 -11.91
C LEU A 35 -13.90 -11.00 -10.74
N LYS A 36 -14.74 -10.39 -9.88
CA LYS A 36 -15.23 -10.98 -8.62
C LYS A 36 -14.09 -11.39 -7.67
N ILE A 37 -12.97 -10.68 -7.73
CA ILE A 37 -11.81 -10.90 -6.86
C ILE A 37 -11.93 -9.95 -5.66
N PRO A 38 -11.81 -10.43 -4.41
CA PRO A 38 -11.82 -9.56 -3.24
C PRO A 38 -10.59 -8.65 -3.23
N PHE A 39 -10.82 -7.35 -3.03
CA PHE A 39 -9.77 -6.33 -3.00
C PHE A 39 -9.63 -5.73 -1.59
N PHE A 40 -8.45 -5.84 -1.00
CA PHE A 40 -8.14 -5.27 0.31
C PHE A 40 -7.02 -4.24 0.18
N ARG A 41 -7.21 -3.05 0.77
CA ARG A 41 -6.15 -2.03 0.86
C ARG A 41 -5.89 -1.70 2.32
N LEU A 42 -4.73 -2.11 2.80
CA LEU A 42 -4.25 -1.80 4.14
C LEU A 42 -3.32 -0.58 4.05
N SER A 43 -3.77 0.56 4.55
CA SER A 43 -3.03 1.81 4.48
C SER A 43 -3.39 2.68 5.68
N PRO A 44 -2.55 2.73 6.73
CA PRO A 44 -2.79 3.57 7.88
C PRO A 44 -2.72 5.05 7.47
N ARG A 45 -3.61 5.87 8.05
CA ARG A 45 -3.51 7.33 7.90
C ARG A 45 -2.53 7.86 8.93
N LEU A 46 -1.38 8.31 8.43
CA LEU A 46 -0.33 8.84 9.29
C LEU A 46 -0.59 10.31 9.63
N THR A 47 -0.22 10.73 10.84
CA THR A 47 -0.41 12.12 11.30
C THR A 47 0.52 13.09 10.57
N ARG A 48 1.68 12.62 10.11
CA ARG A 48 2.66 13.41 9.36
C ARG A 48 3.18 12.67 8.13
N ALA A 49 3.64 13.44 7.16
CA ALA A 49 4.45 12.91 6.07
C ALA A 49 5.82 12.47 6.63
N ILE A 50 6.26 11.28 6.24
CA ILE A 50 7.55 10.70 6.65
C ILE A 50 8.43 10.65 5.40
N GLU A 51 9.63 11.21 5.50
CA GLU A 51 10.60 11.18 4.42
C GLU A 51 11.18 9.78 4.26
N LEU A 52 11.49 9.41 3.01
CA LEU A 52 11.93 8.05 2.68
C LEU A 52 13.25 7.65 3.34
N ASP A 53 14.13 8.62 3.59
CA ASP A 53 15.46 8.47 4.19
C ASP A 53 15.46 8.68 5.72
N THR A 54 14.29 8.74 6.36
CA THR A 54 14.18 8.89 7.81
C THR A 54 14.84 7.71 8.53
N SER A 55 15.84 8.00 9.37
CA SER A 55 16.52 7.04 10.25
C SER A 55 16.32 7.33 11.74
N ALA A 56 15.54 8.37 12.06
CA ALA A 56 15.27 8.79 13.42
C ALA A 56 14.30 7.80 14.11
N THR A 57 14.75 7.17 15.19
CA THR A 57 14.02 6.09 15.88
C THR A 57 12.68 6.53 16.45
N ASP A 58 12.60 7.75 16.98
CA ASP A 58 11.36 8.36 17.49
C ASP A 58 10.31 8.47 16.38
N VAL A 59 10.72 8.90 15.18
CA VAL A 59 9.80 9.02 14.04
C VAL A 59 9.28 7.66 13.59
N ILE A 60 10.15 6.67 13.55
CA ILE A 60 9.80 5.30 13.19
C ILE A 60 8.85 4.71 14.24
N PHE A 61 9.11 4.95 15.53
CA PHE A 61 8.27 4.46 16.60
C PHE A 61 6.84 5.03 16.53
N ASP A 62 6.71 6.34 16.31
CA ASP A 62 5.40 6.99 16.14
C ASP A 62 4.63 6.39 14.96
N PHE A 63 5.29 6.21 13.82
CA PHE A 63 4.71 5.56 12.63
C PHE A 63 4.23 4.14 12.92
N MET A 64 5.04 3.34 13.61
CA MET A 64 4.69 1.97 13.98
C MET A 64 3.52 1.96 14.96
N PHE A 65 3.48 2.88 15.91
CA PHE A 65 2.38 3.00 16.86
C PHE A 65 1.06 3.38 16.17
N GLU A 66 1.07 4.37 15.28
CA GLU A 66 -0.10 4.73 14.47
C GLU A 66 -0.59 3.55 13.62
N THR A 67 0.34 2.78 13.06
CA THR A 67 0.03 1.55 12.30
C THR A 67 -0.61 0.48 13.18
N GLU A 68 -0.12 0.29 14.41
CA GLU A 68 -0.70 -0.66 15.36
C GLU A 68 -2.13 -0.25 15.76
N VAL A 69 -2.35 1.05 16.01
CA VAL A 69 -3.69 1.59 16.28
C VAL A 69 -4.62 1.33 15.11
N TYR A 70 -4.17 1.56 13.87
CA TYR A 70 -4.94 1.26 12.66
C TYR A 70 -5.33 -0.21 12.57
N ILE A 71 -4.38 -1.13 12.80
CA ILE A 71 -4.62 -2.58 12.78
C ILE A 71 -5.69 -2.98 13.79
N ARG A 72 -5.58 -2.45 15.03
CA ARG A 72 -6.50 -2.82 16.11
C ARG A 72 -7.89 -2.22 16.00
N THR A 73 -8.03 -1.08 15.33
CA THR A 73 -9.28 -0.29 15.37
C THR A 73 -10.04 -0.28 14.05
N GLN A 74 -9.38 -0.41 12.91
CA GLN A 74 -10.00 -0.17 11.59
C GLN A 74 -10.04 -1.40 10.69
N VAL A 75 -8.99 -2.24 10.69
CA VAL A 75 -8.86 -3.34 9.70
C VAL A 75 -8.88 -4.74 10.28
N GLN A 76 -9.31 -4.89 11.53
CA GLN A 76 -9.33 -6.19 12.18
C GLN A 76 -10.22 -7.21 11.42
N GLU A 77 -11.37 -6.78 10.91
CA GLU A 77 -12.27 -7.64 10.13
C GLU A 77 -11.70 -7.97 8.74
N ASP A 78 -11.14 -6.98 8.03
CA ASP A 78 -10.47 -7.20 6.75
C ASP A 78 -9.34 -8.24 6.87
N ILE A 79 -8.54 -8.18 7.94
CA ILE A 79 -7.48 -9.15 8.22
C ILE A 79 -8.07 -10.56 8.45
N LYS A 80 -9.17 -10.67 9.21
CA LYS A 80 -9.85 -11.97 9.42
C LYS A 80 -10.37 -12.54 8.11
N ASP A 81 -10.93 -11.71 7.25
CA ASP A 81 -11.45 -12.11 5.94
C ASP A 81 -10.33 -12.56 5.01
N ILE A 82 -9.21 -11.83 4.97
CA ILE A 82 -7.99 -12.24 4.25
C ILE A 82 -7.51 -13.61 4.76
N CYS A 83 -7.39 -13.79 6.08
CA CYS A 83 -6.96 -15.07 6.66
C CYS A 83 -7.91 -16.22 6.30
N ARG A 84 -9.22 -15.97 6.28
CA ARG A 84 -10.23 -16.96 5.90
C ARG A 84 -10.06 -17.35 4.43
N LEU A 85 -9.93 -16.37 3.54
CA LEU A 85 -9.75 -16.58 2.11
C LEU A 85 -8.45 -17.32 1.81
N LEU A 86 -7.34 -16.92 2.43
CA LEU A 86 -6.04 -17.57 2.25
C LEU A 86 -6.05 -19.04 2.70
N ARG A 87 -6.76 -19.36 3.78
CA ARG A 87 -6.92 -20.76 4.26
C ARG A 87 -7.83 -21.60 3.38
N ALA A 88 -8.76 -20.98 2.67
CA ALA A 88 -9.68 -21.66 1.77
C ALA A 88 -9.08 -21.90 0.37
N LEU A 89 -7.90 -21.33 0.08
CA LEU A 89 -7.22 -21.53 -1.20
C LEU A 89 -6.75 -23.00 -1.33
N PRO A 90 -7.00 -23.65 -2.48
CA PRO A 90 -6.50 -25.00 -2.72
C PRO A 90 -4.97 -24.98 -2.92
N GLU A 91 -4.28 -25.98 -2.35
CA GLU A 91 -2.82 -26.14 -2.38
C GLU A 91 -2.24 -26.22 -3.81
N SER A 92 -3.06 -26.53 -4.80
CA SER A 92 -2.70 -26.66 -6.22
C SER A 92 -2.34 -25.35 -6.93
N THR A 93 -2.48 -24.20 -6.25
CA THR A 93 -2.18 -22.87 -6.83
C THR A 93 -0.73 -22.42 -6.55
N THR A 94 0.05 -23.23 -5.83
CA THR A 94 1.49 -22.99 -5.66
C THR A 94 2.20 -23.33 -6.97
N GLN A 95 2.14 -22.42 -7.96
CA GLN A 95 2.89 -22.57 -9.20
C GLN A 95 4.40 -22.60 -8.89
N ASP A 96 5.04 -23.65 -9.37
CA ASP A 96 6.45 -23.96 -9.25
C ASP A 96 7.24 -22.95 -10.11
N TYR A 97 7.54 -21.77 -9.56
CA TYR A 97 8.30 -20.71 -10.25
C TYR A 97 9.76 -21.09 -10.54
N ASP A 98 10.20 -22.28 -10.13
CA ASP A 98 11.58 -22.77 -10.23
C ASP A 98 11.93 -23.43 -11.59
N LYS A 99 10.96 -23.64 -12.49
CA LYS A 99 11.17 -24.46 -13.71
C LYS A 99 11.30 -23.70 -15.04
N THR A 100 11.50 -22.38 -15.03
CA THR A 100 11.59 -21.61 -16.30
C THR A 100 12.87 -20.78 -16.44
N ILE A 101 14.01 -21.32 -16.00
CA ILE A 101 15.33 -20.85 -16.46
C ILE A 101 16.15 -22.06 -16.91
N HIS A 102 15.89 -22.51 -18.14
CA HIS A 102 16.83 -23.30 -18.95
C HIS A 102 16.81 -22.74 -20.37
#